data_AF-A0A379X104-F1
#
_entry.id   AF-A0A379X104-F1
#
_cell.length_a   1.000
_cell.length_b   1.000
_cell.length_c   1.000
_cell.angle_alpha   90.00
_cell.angle_beta   90.00
_cell.angle_gamma   90.00
#
_symmetry.space_group_name_H-M   'P 1'
#
loop_
_entity.id
_entity.type
_entity.pdbx_description
1 polymer ?
#
loop_
_entity_poly.entity_id
_entity_poly.type
_entity_poly.pdbx_seq_one_letter_code
_entity_poly.pdbx_strand_id
1 'polypeptide(L)'
;MLWSLKTREGDGYIYVVIEHQSTPDAHMAFRLMRYAMAAMQQHLDGGHKHLPLVVPMLFYHGVDSPYPFSLCWLDEFANPEVARRLYAAAFPLVDITVVSDDDIMQHRRIALLELIQKHIRQRDCWDWLNGLLRC
;
A
#
# COMPACT_ATOMS: atom_id res chain seq x y z
N MET A 1 -18.96 -8.84 8.13
CA MET A 1 -19.94 -7.77 8.43
C MET A 1 -19.20 -6.45 8.67
N LEU A 2 -19.73 -5.31 8.21
CA LEU A 2 -19.11 -3.97 8.36
C LEU A 2 -20.03 -3.05 9.16
N TRP A 3 -19.52 -2.46 10.25
CA TRP A 3 -20.24 -1.46 11.06
C TRP A 3 -19.53 -0.12 10.99
N SER A 4 -20.26 1.00 11.06
CA SER A 4 -19.68 2.33 11.20
C SER A 4 -20.11 2.97 12.51
N LEU A 5 -19.16 3.56 13.23
CA LEU A 5 -19.38 4.26 14.50
C LEU A 5 -18.82 5.67 14.39
N LYS A 6 -19.57 6.67 14.85
CA LYS A 6 -19.09 8.06 14.99
C LYS A 6 -18.39 8.23 16.33
N THR A 7 -17.19 8.82 16.30
CA THR A 7 -16.41 9.11 17.51
C THR A 7 -17.01 10.26 18.33
N ARG A 8 -16.80 10.26 19.65
CA ARG A 8 -17.24 11.35 20.54
C ARG A 8 -16.44 12.66 20.34
N GLU A 9 -15.22 12.56 19.81
CA GLU A 9 -14.28 13.69 19.63
C GLU A 9 -14.14 14.14 18.16
N GLY A 10 -15.21 14.07 17.38
CA GLY A 10 -15.27 14.65 16.02
C GLY A 10 -15.87 13.74 14.95
N ASP A 11 -15.76 14.17 13.69
CA ASP A 11 -16.22 13.44 12.49
C ASP A 11 -15.26 12.30 12.10
N GLY A 12 -15.09 11.33 12.99
CA GLY A 12 -14.30 10.12 12.74
C GLY A 12 -15.21 8.91 12.52
N TYR A 13 -14.87 8.08 11.53
CA TYR A 13 -15.52 6.78 11.31
C TYR A 13 -14.60 5.66 11.81
N ILE A 14 -15.14 4.82 12.69
CA ILE A 14 -14.53 3.52 13.02
C ILE A 14 -15.34 2.45 12.30
N TYR A 15 -14.68 1.75 11.39
CA TYR A 15 -15.23 0.57 10.75
C TYR A 15 -14.76 -0.69 11.45
N VAL A 16 -15.65 -1.67 11.56
CA VAL A 16 -15.30 -2.99 12.10
C VAL A 16 -15.54 -4.05 11.04
N VAL A 17 -14.49 -4.75 10.62
CA VAL A 17 -14.59 -5.90 9.71
C VAL A 17 -14.60 -7.15 10.56
N ILE A 18 -15.73 -7.86 10.57
CA ILE A 18 -15.90 -9.12 11.31
C ILE A 18 -15.94 -10.29 10.33
N GLU A 19 -15.03 -11.23 10.53
CA GLU A 19 -15.01 -12.55 9.89
C GLU A 19 -15.25 -13.64 10.95
N HIS A 20 -16.01 -14.67 10.60
CA HIS A 20 -16.35 -15.77 11.50
C HIS A 20 -15.99 -17.11 10.86
N GLN A 21 -15.17 -17.93 11.53
CA GLN A 21 -14.69 -19.21 11.00
C GLN A 21 -14.59 -20.31 12.06
N SER A 22 -14.88 -21.54 11.65
CA SER A 22 -14.67 -22.78 12.42
C SER A 22 -13.44 -23.57 11.96
N THR A 23 -12.94 -23.35 10.75
CA THR A 23 -11.74 -24.00 10.22
C THR A 23 -10.62 -22.98 10.18
N PRO A 24 -9.41 -23.30 10.70
CA PRO A 24 -8.31 -22.35 10.67
C PRO A 24 -7.78 -22.16 9.24
N ASP A 25 -7.53 -20.90 8.85
CA ASP A 25 -6.98 -20.50 7.55
C ASP A 25 -5.62 -19.82 7.75
N ALA A 26 -4.56 -20.33 7.11
CA ALA A 26 -3.20 -19.81 7.23
C ALA A 26 -3.04 -18.36 6.74
N HIS A 27 -3.89 -17.91 5.81
CA HIS A 27 -3.83 -16.58 5.20
C HIS A 27 -4.93 -15.64 5.71
N MET A 28 -5.49 -15.94 6.88
CA MET A 28 -6.58 -15.15 7.45
C MET A 28 -6.17 -13.70 7.74
N ALA A 29 -4.95 -13.47 8.21
CA ALA A 29 -4.47 -12.12 8.51
C ALA A 29 -4.42 -11.25 7.24
N PHE A 30 -3.83 -11.77 6.15
CA PHE A 30 -3.85 -11.10 4.85
C PHE A 30 -5.26 -10.87 4.32
N ARG A 31 -6.17 -11.84 4.48
CA ARG A 31 -7.58 -11.70 4.08
C ARG A 31 -8.28 -10.56 4.83
N LEU A 32 -8.09 -10.46 6.14
CA LEU A 32 -8.64 -9.38 6.95
C LEU A 32 -8.08 -8.02 6.56
N MET A 33 -6.78 -7.93 6.27
CA MET A 33 -6.19 -6.69 5.76
C MET A 33 -6.75 -6.27 4.41
N ARG A 34 -6.96 -7.21 3.50
CA ARG A 34 -7.60 -6.93 2.21
C ARG A 34 -9.00 -6.36 2.39
N TYR A 35 -9.79 -6.89 3.32
CA TYR A 35 -11.11 -6.35 3.65
C TYR A 35 -11.03 -4.96 4.29
N ALA A 36 -10.07 -4.74 5.19
CA ALA A 36 -9.86 -3.44 5.80
C ALA A 36 -9.49 -2.37 4.75
N MET A 37 -8.57 -2.68 3.85
CA MET A 37 -8.19 -1.79 2.73
C MET A 37 -9.36 -1.53 1.78
N ALA A 38 -10.17 -2.53 1.48
CA ALA A 38 -11.36 -2.35 0.65
C ALA A 38 -12.39 -1.40 1.31
N ALA A 39 -12.60 -1.52 2.62
CA ALA A 39 -13.48 -0.60 3.36
C ALA A 39 -12.92 0.83 3.39
N MET A 40 -11.60 0.99 3.54
CA MET A 40 -10.90 2.27 3.43
C MET A 40 -11.09 2.90 2.04
N GLN A 41 -10.92 2.12 0.98
CA GLN A 41 -11.12 2.60 -0.40
C GLN A 41 -12.56 3.03 -0.64
N GLN A 42 -13.53 2.20 -0.25
CA GLN A 42 -14.95 2.51 -0.39
C GLN A 42 -15.32 3.82 0.35
N HIS A 43 -14.69 4.11 1.48
CA HIS A 43 -14.88 5.37 2.20
C HIS A 43 -14.40 6.57 1.38
N LEU A 44 -13.22 6.48 0.74
CA LEU A 44 -12.71 7.54 -0.14
C LEU A 44 -13.58 7.71 -1.38
N ASP A 45 -14.02 6.61 -2.00
CA ASP A 45 -14.91 6.61 -3.16
C ASP A 45 -16.26 7.28 -2.84
N GLY A 46 -16.67 7.26 -1.56
CA GLY A 46 -17.83 7.98 -1.04
C GLY A 46 -17.65 9.51 -0.94
N GLY A 47 -16.50 10.05 -1.32
CA GLY A 47 -16.21 11.49 -1.31
C GLY A 47 -15.62 12.02 0.00
N HIS A 48 -15.28 11.14 0.94
CA HIS A 48 -14.62 11.53 2.18
C HIS A 48 -13.14 11.86 1.93
N LYS A 49 -12.62 12.88 2.65
CA LYS A 49 -11.25 13.39 2.43
C LYS A 49 -10.16 12.64 3.19
N HIS A 50 -10.52 11.90 4.23
CA HIS A 50 -9.58 11.21 5.12
C HIS A 50 -9.92 9.73 5.18
N LEU A 51 -8.91 8.90 5.42
CA LEU A 51 -9.11 7.49 5.68
C LEU A 51 -9.81 7.28 7.02
N PRO A 52 -10.71 6.30 7.13
CA PRO A 52 -11.29 5.94 8.40
C PRO A 52 -10.41 4.91 9.13
N LEU A 53 -10.59 4.78 10.44
CA LEU A 53 -9.99 3.66 11.17
C LEU A 53 -10.79 2.40 10.87
N VAL A 54 -10.13 1.30 10.50
CA VAL A 54 -10.78 0.01 10.27
C VAL A 54 -10.15 -1.03 11.18
N VAL A 55 -10.96 -1.66 12.02
CA VAL A 55 -10.57 -2.69 12.98
C VAL A 55 -10.97 -4.06 12.42
N PRO A 56 -10.02 -4.86 11.90
CA PRO A 56 -10.29 -6.24 11.55
C PRO A 56 -10.40 -7.10 12.82
N MET A 57 -11.43 -7.94 12.89
CA MET A 57 -11.65 -8.89 13.98
C MET A 57 -12.01 -10.28 13.44
N LEU A 58 -11.31 -11.30 13.94
CA LEU A 58 -11.62 -12.71 13.69
C LEU A 58 -12.38 -13.31 14.87
N PHE A 59 -13.55 -13.88 14.61
CA PHE A 59 -14.30 -14.70 15.54
C PHE A 59 -14.07 -16.17 15.19
N TYR A 60 -13.17 -16.82 15.92
CA TYR A 60 -12.83 -18.22 15.71
C TYR A 60 -13.46 -19.13 16.77
N HIS A 61 -14.08 -20.22 16.33
CA HIS A 61 -14.74 -21.22 17.20
C HIS A 61 -14.48 -22.66 16.72
N GLY A 62 -13.31 -22.89 16.13
CA GLY A 62 -12.95 -24.22 15.63
C GLY A 62 -12.53 -25.22 16.70
N VAL A 63 -12.40 -26.47 16.27
CA VAL A 63 -11.93 -27.59 17.11
C VAL A 63 -10.45 -27.42 17.46
N ASP A 64 -9.64 -26.93 16.52
CA ASP A 64 -8.20 -26.70 16.71
C ASP A 64 -7.97 -25.42 17.54
N SER A 65 -7.81 -25.58 18.85
CA SER A 65 -7.66 -24.46 19.78
C SER A 65 -6.37 -24.58 20.61
N PRO A 66 -5.60 -23.48 20.78
CA PRO A 66 -5.85 -22.12 20.28
C PRO A 66 -5.68 -22.00 18.76
N TYR A 67 -6.21 -20.92 18.16
CA TYR A 67 -6.08 -20.65 16.73
C TYR A 67 -4.59 -20.71 16.31
N PRO A 68 -4.22 -21.54 15.30
CA PRO A 68 -2.83 -21.94 15.11
C PRO A 68 -1.98 -20.97 14.25
N PHE A 69 -2.59 -19.93 13.64
CA PHE A 69 -1.90 -19.03 12.70
C PHE A 69 -1.78 -17.60 13.23
N SER A 70 -0.79 -16.85 12.75
CA SER A 70 -0.63 -15.43 13.12
C SER A 70 -1.78 -14.58 12.58
N LEU A 71 -2.20 -13.58 13.36
CA LEU A 71 -3.11 -12.52 12.92
C LEU A 71 -2.38 -11.24 12.48
N CYS A 72 -1.05 -11.25 12.49
CA CYS A 72 -0.24 -10.20 11.87
C CYS A 72 0.10 -10.61 10.43
N TRP A 73 -0.51 -9.94 9.45
CA TRP A 73 -0.32 -10.25 8.03
C TRP A 73 1.14 -10.11 7.56
N LEU A 74 1.95 -9.33 8.27
CA LEU A 74 3.38 -9.15 7.97
C LEU A 74 4.21 -10.39 8.31
N ASP A 75 3.70 -11.28 9.17
CA ASP A 75 4.38 -12.53 9.52
C ASP A 75 4.29 -13.56 8.38
N GLU A 76 3.39 -13.36 7.41
CA GLU A 76 3.22 -14.26 6.27
C GLU A 76 4.34 -14.13 5.22
N PHE A 77 5.15 -13.07 5.28
CA PHE A 77 6.28 -12.89 4.38
C PHE A 77 7.44 -13.82 4.75
N ALA A 78 8.18 -14.29 3.74
CA ALA A 78 9.40 -15.08 3.96
C ALA A 78 10.45 -14.36 4.83
N ASN A 79 10.41 -13.03 4.88
CA ASN A 79 11.21 -12.20 5.79
C ASN A 79 10.32 -11.11 6.43
N PRO A 80 9.73 -11.36 7.61
CA PRO A 80 8.83 -10.43 8.28
C PRO A 80 9.48 -9.09 8.67
N GLU A 81 10.78 -9.09 8.98
CA GLU A 81 11.51 -7.86 9.35
C GLU A 81 11.62 -6.89 8.17
N VAL A 82 11.89 -7.42 6.97
CA VAL A 82 11.90 -6.60 5.75
C VAL A 82 10.49 -6.09 5.45
N ALA A 83 9.46 -6.93 5.60
CA ALA A 83 8.07 -6.52 5.37
C ALA A 83 7.63 -5.40 6.32
N ARG A 84 7.98 -5.47 7.62
CA ARG A 84 7.69 -4.39 8.57
C ARG A 84 8.36 -3.09 8.17
N ARG A 85 9.64 -3.13 7.78
CA ARG A 85 10.34 -1.91 7.30
C ARG A 85 9.70 -1.32 6.05
N LEU A 86 9.19 -2.16 5.15
CA LEU A 86 8.60 -1.71 3.90
C LEU A 86 7.19 -1.14 4.06
N TYR A 87 6.37 -1.76 4.92
CA TYR A 87 4.94 -1.44 5.03
C TYR A 87 4.55 -0.62 6.26
N ALA A 88 5.44 -0.48 7.26
CA ALA A 88 5.22 0.35 8.45
C ALA A 88 6.04 1.65 8.46
N ALA A 89 6.77 1.94 7.37
CA ALA A 89 7.48 3.20 7.18
C ALA A 89 6.91 3.98 5.97
N ALA A 90 7.41 5.20 5.77
CA ALA A 90 7.13 5.94 4.56
C ALA A 90 7.60 5.13 3.33
N PHE A 91 6.78 5.12 2.27
CA PHE A 91 7.20 4.50 1.03
C PHE A 91 8.39 5.24 0.42
N PRO A 92 9.35 4.52 -0.19
CA PRO A 92 10.45 5.16 -0.87
C PRO A 92 9.92 6.03 -2.02
N LEU A 93 10.24 7.32 -1.98
CA LEU A 93 9.96 8.27 -3.05
C LEU A 93 11.22 8.50 -3.87
N VAL A 94 11.17 8.22 -5.16
CA VAL A 94 12.21 8.61 -6.13
C VAL A 94 11.67 9.81 -6.89
N ASP A 95 12.02 11.02 -6.45
CA ASP A 95 11.62 12.26 -7.10
C ASP A 95 12.64 12.65 -8.17
N ILE A 96 12.40 12.23 -9.42
CA ILE A 96 13.32 12.52 -10.53
C ILE A 96 13.33 14.00 -10.96
N THR A 97 12.37 14.80 -10.47
CA THR A 97 12.29 16.22 -10.85
C THR A 97 13.39 17.06 -10.20
N VAL A 98 13.91 16.62 -9.05
CA VAL A 98 14.96 17.32 -8.30
C VAL A 98 16.37 16.78 -8.60
N VAL A 99 16.49 15.64 -9.28
CA VAL A 99 17.78 15.04 -9.67
C VAL A 99 18.28 15.76 -10.93
N SER A 100 19.55 16.18 -10.96
CA SER A 100 20.12 16.83 -12.15
C SER A 100 20.28 15.85 -13.31
N ASP A 101 20.25 16.33 -14.56
CA ASP A 101 20.42 15.44 -15.72
C ASP A 101 21.78 14.75 -15.72
N ASP A 102 22.83 15.43 -15.25
CA ASP A 102 24.18 14.88 -15.10
C ASP A 102 24.23 13.74 -14.08
N ASP A 103 23.52 13.86 -12.96
CA ASP A 103 23.41 12.79 -11.97
C ASP A 103 22.60 11.61 -12.53
N ILE A 104 21.53 11.87 -13.27
CA ILE A 104 20.74 10.82 -13.94
C ILE A 104 21.58 10.05 -14.94
N MET A 105 22.45 10.72 -15.70
CA MET A 105 23.36 10.06 -16.65
C MET A 105 24.31 9.06 -15.97
N GLN A 106 24.57 9.20 -14.66
CA GLN A 106 25.38 8.23 -13.91
C GLN A 106 24.61 6.94 -13.56
N HIS A 107 23.27 6.93 -13.70
CA HIS A 107 22.41 5.78 -13.39
C HIS A 107 22.43 4.67 -14.47
N ARG A 108 23.36 4.76 -15.44
CA ARG A 108 23.66 3.74 -16.45
C ARG A 108 22.43 3.28 -17.24
N ARG A 109 21.91 2.08 -16.95
CA ARG A 109 20.86 1.42 -17.74
C ARG A 109 19.48 2.03 -17.57
N ILE A 110 19.25 2.77 -16.48
CA ILE A 110 17.94 3.39 -16.20
C ILE A 110 17.89 4.87 -16.55
N ALA A 111 19.04 5.50 -16.81
CA ALA A 111 19.18 6.94 -17.06
C ALA A 111 18.22 7.45 -18.13
N LEU A 112 18.10 6.71 -19.24
CA LEU A 112 17.18 7.08 -20.33
C LEU A 112 15.72 7.08 -19.87
N LEU A 113 15.27 6.06 -19.15
CA LEU A 113 13.89 5.97 -18.65
C LEU A 113 13.58 7.08 -17.65
N GLU A 114 14.55 7.42 -16.81
CA GLU A 114 14.43 8.49 -15.83
C GLU A 114 14.34 9.87 -16.48
N LEU A 115 15.17 10.15 -17.49
CA LEU A 115 15.10 11.42 -18.19
C LEU A 115 13.83 11.54 -19.04
N ILE A 116 13.39 10.46 -19.70
CA ILE A 116 12.10 10.45 -20.39
C ILE A 116 10.99 10.80 -19.41
N GLN A 117 10.95 10.15 -18.24
CA GLN A 117 9.95 10.44 -17.22
C GLN A 117 10.03 11.89 -16.72
N LYS A 118 11.25 12.42 -16.54
CA LYS A 118 11.50 13.81 -16.12
C LYS A 118 10.99 14.82 -17.15
N HIS A 119 11.22 14.58 -18.43
CA HIS A 119 10.91 15.51 -19.52
C HIS A 119 9.60 15.21 -20.27
N ILE A 120 8.81 14.19 -19.89
CA ILE A 120 7.60 13.76 -20.63
C ILE A 120 6.56 14.87 -20.86
N ARG A 121 6.56 15.92 -20.02
CA ARG A 121 5.65 17.06 -20.13
C ARG A 121 6.23 18.24 -20.93
N GLN A 122 7.51 18.20 -21.32
CA GLN A 122 8.13 19.21 -22.16
C GLN A 122 7.72 18.99 -23.63
N ARG A 123 7.32 20.05 -24.32
CA ARG A 123 6.82 19.98 -25.70
C ARG A 123 7.84 19.35 -26.66
N ASP A 124 9.12 19.56 -26.39
CA ASP A 124 10.22 19.13 -27.26
C ASP A 124 10.89 17.83 -26.76
N CYS A 125 10.21 17.06 -25.88
CA CYS A 125 10.73 15.81 -25.32
C CYS A 125 11.19 14.83 -26.41
N TRP A 126 10.47 14.77 -27.54
CA TRP A 126 10.84 13.96 -28.70
C TRP A 126 12.11 14.46 -29.41
N ASP A 127 12.31 15.76 -29.52
CA ASP A 127 13.51 16.34 -30.13
C ASP A 127 14.74 16.12 -29.24
N TRP A 128 14.55 16.23 -27.92
CA TRP A 128 15.58 15.93 -26.93
C TRP A 128 15.95 14.44 -26.90
N LEU A 129 14.96 13.53 -26.96
CA LEU A 129 15.15 12.09 -27.10
C LEU A 129 15.94 11.71 -28.35
N ASN A 130 15.62 12.34 -29.48
CA ASN A 130 16.33 12.14 -30.75
C ASN A 130 17.79 12.61 -30.67
N GLY A 131 18.09 13.62 -29.85
CA GLY A 131 19.45 14.07 -29.58
C GLY A 131 20.29 13.04 -28.81
N LEU A 132 19.68 12.35 -27.84
CA LEU A 132 20.37 11.33 -27.02
C LEU A 132 20.58 10.00 -27.71
N LEU A 133 19.65 9.57 -28.58
CA LEU A 133 19.77 8.33 -29.34
C LEU A 133 20.76 8.43 -30.53
N ARG A 134 21.30 9.63 -30.79
CA ARG A 134 22.27 9.91 -31.86
C ARG A 134 23.72 10.02 -31.36
N CYS A 135 23.96 9.87 -30.06
CA CYS A 135 25.28 9.73 -29.43
C CYS A 135 25.59 8.25 -29.16
#